data_AF-A0A090RZY9-F1
#
_entry.id   AF-A0A090RZY9-F1
#
_cell.length_a   1.000
_cell.length_b   1.000
_cell.length_c   1.000
_cell.angle_alpha   90.00
_cell.angle_beta   90.00
_cell.angle_gamma   90.00
#
_symmetry.space_group_name_H-M   'P 1'
#
loop_
_entity.id
_entity.type
_entity.pdbx_description
1 polymer ?
#
loop_
_entity_poly.entity_id
_entity_poly.type
_entity_poly.pdbx_seq_one_letter_code
_entity_poly.pdbx_strand_id
1 'polypeptide(L)' 'MAFELPALPYAKDALEPHISAETLDFHHGKHHNTYVVKLNGLIPGTEFEGKTLEEIVKTSSGGVFNNAAQIWNTRSTGTV' A
#
# COMPACT_ATOMS: atom_id res chain seq x y z
N MET A 1 -6.95 -6.83 -12.52
CA MET A 1 -6.26 -5.52 -12.45
C MET A 1 -5.23 -5.58 -11.34
N ALA A 2 -4.07 -4.96 -11.50
CA ALA A 2 -3.03 -4.90 -10.48
C ALA A 2 -3.24 -3.68 -9.56
N PHE A 3 -2.85 -3.79 -8.29
CA PHE A 3 -2.81 -2.64 -7.38
C PHE A 3 -1.64 -1.71 -7.74
N GLU A 4 -1.83 -0.41 -7.52
CA GLU A 4 -0.82 0.61 -7.76
C GLU A 4 -0.48 1.36 -6.47
N LEU A 5 0.76 1.87 -6.38
CA LEU A 5 1.17 2.73 -5.28
C LEU A 5 0.54 4.12 -5.50
N PRO A 6 -0.36 4.59 -4.61
CA PRO A 6 -0.93 5.92 -4.75
C PRO A 6 0.15 6.98 -4.64
N ALA A 7 0.04 8.05 -5.43
CA ALA A 7 0.92 9.20 -5.30
C ALA A 7 0.76 9.86 -3.92
N LEU A 8 1.84 10.45 -3.39
CA LEU A 8 1.73 11.30 -2.20
C LEU A 8 0.87 12.53 -2.52
N PRO A 9 -0.06 12.94 -1.63
CA PRO A 9 -0.91 14.10 -1.84
C PRO A 9 -0.20 15.44 -1.54
N TYR A 10 1.10 15.38 -1.24
CA TYR A 10 1.94 16.53 -0.88
C TYR A 10 3.38 16.28 -1.35
N ALA A 11 4.18 17.35 -1.40
CA ALA A 11 5.62 17.26 -1.67
C ALA A 11 6.35 16.50 -0.55
N LYS A 12 7.48 15.86 -0.87
CA LYS A 12 8.22 15.00 0.06
C LYS A 12 8.76 15.73 1.30
N ASP A 13 8.99 17.03 1.20
CA ASP A 13 9.48 17.88 2.28
C ASP A 13 8.34 18.61 3.03
N ALA A 14 7.09 18.45 2.61
CA ALA A 14 5.95 19.21 3.14
C ALA A 14 5.66 18.95 4.62
N LEU A 15 6.21 17.88 5.20
CA LEU A 15 6.02 17.49 6.60
C LEU A 15 7.23 17.82 7.49
N GLU A 16 8.26 18.47 6.95
CA GLU A 16 9.42 18.88 7.75
C GLU A 16 9.07 20.00 8.74
N PRO A 17 9.72 20.05 9.92
CA PRO A 17 10.76 19.13 10.41
C PRO A 17 10.19 17.89 11.14
N HIS A 18 8.88 17.70 11.14
CA HIS A 18 8.22 16.64 11.92
C HIS A 18 8.40 15.25 11.30
N ILE A 19 8.40 15.17 9.97
CA ILE A 19 8.72 13.97 9.19
C ILE A 19 9.66 14.40 8.07
N SER A 20 10.86 13.80 8.01
CA SER A 20 11.86 14.13 6.99
C SER A 20 11.46 13.63 5.60
N ALA A 21 11.95 14.32 4.55
CA ALA A 21 11.82 13.84 3.18
C ALA A 21 12.44 12.44 2.99
N GLU A 22 13.56 12.16 3.65
CA GLU A 22 14.18 10.83 3.68
C GLU A 22 13.23 9.77 4.24
N THR A 23 12.52 10.07 5.32
CA THR A 23 11.53 9.14 5.89
C THR A 23 10.46 8.82 4.87
N LEU A 24 9.97 9.79 4.10
CA LEU A 24 8.97 9.56 3.06
C LEU A 24 9.54 8.78 1.85
N ASP A 25 10.80 9.01 1.47
CA ASP A 25 11.47 8.22 0.43
C ASP A 25 11.55 6.73 0.77
N PHE A 26 11.90 6.41 2.01
CA PHE A 26 11.92 5.03 2.46
C PHE A 26 10.52 4.49 2.73
N HIS A 27 9.67 5.21 3.47
CA HIS A 27 8.37 4.72 3.90
C HIS A 27 7.39 4.55 2.73
N HIS A 28 7.20 5.59 1.91
CA HIS A 28 6.32 5.54 0.75
C HIS A 28 7.02 4.86 -0.44
N GLY A 29 8.20 5.36 -0.81
CA GLY A 29 8.90 4.93 -2.02
C GLY A 29 9.41 3.49 -1.99
N LYS A 30 9.78 2.97 -0.81
CA LYS A 30 10.28 1.59 -0.67
C LYS A 30 9.31 0.68 0.08
N HIS A 31 8.94 1.00 1.32
CA HIS A 31 8.14 0.09 2.15
C HIS A 31 6.73 -0.10 1.60
N HIS A 32 5.98 0.98 1.37
CA HIS A 32 4.64 0.91 0.79
C HIS A 32 4.65 0.24 -0.59
N ASN A 33 5.57 0.66 -1.47
CA ASN A 33 5.73 0.05 -2.79
C ASN A 33 6.02 -1.47 -2.73
N THR A 34 6.84 -1.90 -1.77
CA THR A 34 7.16 -3.33 -1.60
C THR A 34 5.90 -4.14 -1.28
N TYR A 35 4.98 -3.62 -0.47
CA TYR A 35 3.72 -4.30 -0.18
C TYR A 35 2.85 -4.42 -1.44
N VAL A 36 2.77 -3.37 -2.26
CA VAL A 36 2.04 -3.38 -3.55
C VAL A 36 2.61 -4.47 -4.48
N VAL A 37 3.93 -4.46 -4.69
CA VAL A 37 4.60 -5.45 -5.56
C VAL A 37 4.38 -6.87 -5.05
N LYS A 38 4.53 -7.11 -3.74
CA LYS A 38 4.32 -8.43 -3.15
C LYS A 38 2.87 -8.89 -3.28
N LEU A 39 1.90 -8.02 -2.99
CA LEU A 39 0.48 -8.37 -3.11
C LEU A 39 0.13 -8.74 -4.56
N ASN A 40 0.59 -7.96 -5.53
CA ASN A 40 0.39 -8.25 -6.96
C ASN A 40 1.01 -9.58 -7.40
N GLY A 41 2.09 -10.04 -6.75
CA GLY A 41 2.68 -11.35 -7.01
C GLY A 41 1.97 -12.52 -6.33
N LEU A 42 1.20 -12.26 -5.26
CA LEU A 42 0.52 -13.30 -4.46
C LEU A 42 -0.90 -13.62 -4.95
N ILE A 43 -1.55 -12.68 -5.65
CA ILE A 43 -2.98 -12.77 -6.00
C ILE A 43 -3.30 -13.58 -7.27
N PRO A 44 -2.51 -13.56 -8.35
CA PRO A 44 -2.90 -14.22 -9.60
C PRO A 44 -3.22 -15.70 -9.42
N GLY A 45 -4.34 -16.15 -9.98
CA GLY A 45 -4.84 -17.52 -9.88
C GLY A 45 -5.48 -17.88 -8.53
N THR A 46 -5.66 -16.91 -7.62
CA THR A 46 -6.32 -17.11 -6.33
C THR A 46 -7.74 -16.55 -6.31
N GLU A 47 -8.51 -16.87 -5.28
CA GLU A 47 -9.85 -16.28 -5.04
C GLU A 47 -9.83 -14.76 -4.78
N PHE A 48 -8.65 -14.16 -4.62
CA PHE A 48 -8.48 -12.73 -4.42
C PHE A 48 -8.30 -11.97 -5.75
N GLU A 49 -8.14 -12.68 -6.87
CA GLU A 49 -7.97 -12.04 -8.16
C GLU A 49 -9.23 -11.28 -8.56
N GLY A 50 -9.06 -10.00 -8.90
CA GLY A 50 -10.17 -9.11 -9.26
C GLY A 50 -10.95 -8.52 -8.09
N LYS A 51 -10.67 -8.92 -6.84
CA LYS A 51 -11.24 -8.28 -5.65
C LYS A 51 -10.62 -6.90 -5.40
N THR A 52 -11.38 -6.03 -4.75
CA THR A 52 -10.90 -4.74 -4.23
C THR A 52 -9.94 -4.96 -3.05
N LEU A 53 -9.12 -3.95 -2.74
CA LEU A 53 -8.19 -4.04 -1.61
C LEU A 53 -8.94 -4.30 -0.29
N GLU A 54 -10.05 -3.59 -0.06
CA GLU A 54 -10.91 -3.75 1.11
C GLU A 54 -11.48 -5.16 1.26
N GLU A 55 -11.93 -5.78 0.17
CA GLU A 55 -12.43 -7.16 0.20
C GLU A 55 -11.33 -8.14 0.55
N ILE A 56 -10.13 -7.94 0.02
CA ILE A 56 -8.97 -8.77 0.34
C ILE A 56 -8.60 -8.60 1.82
N VAL A 57 -8.57 -7.37 2.35
CA VAL A 57 -8.31 -7.12 3.77
C VAL A 57 -9.35 -7.82 4.66
N LYS A 58 -10.63 -7.82 4.28
CA LYS A 58 -11.71 -8.43 5.07
C LYS A 58 -11.75 -9.95 5.02
N THR A 59 -11.24 -10.57 3.95
CA THR A 59 -11.44 -12.01 3.69
C THR A 59 -10.16 -12.84 3.66
N SER A 60 -8.99 -12.22 3.52
CA SER A 60 -7.71 -12.94 3.44
C SER A 60 -7.08 -13.18 4.82
N SER A 61 -6.03 -14.01 4.84
CA SER A 61 -5.19 -14.25 6.02
C SER A 61 -3.72 -14.42 5.59
N GLY A 62 -2.80 -14.53 6.56
CA GLY A 62 -1.39 -14.81 6.31
C GLY A 62 -0.71 -13.75 5.43
N GLY A 63 0.12 -14.19 4.47
CA GLY A 63 0.91 -13.30 3.63
C GLY A 63 0.08 -12.34 2.77
N VAL A 64 -1.08 -12.78 2.27
CA VAL A 64 -1.99 -11.93 1.49
C VAL A 64 -2.55 -10.81 2.37
N PHE A 65 -3.07 -11.17 3.55
CA PHE A 65 -3.57 -10.19 4.52
C PHE A 65 -2.49 -9.21 4.95
N ASN A 66 -1.29 -9.70 5.25
CA ASN A 66 -0.19 -8.84 5.70
C ASN A 66 0.15 -7.75 4.68
N ASN A 67 0.21 -8.08 3.38
CA ASN A 67 0.52 -7.07 2.37
C ASN A 67 -0.69 -6.17 2.08
N ALA A 68 -1.90 -6.72 1.97
CA ALA A 68 -3.12 -5.94 1.71
C ALA A 68 -3.43 -4.95 2.83
N ALA A 69 -3.35 -5.38 4.09
CA ALA A 69 -3.58 -4.53 5.24
C ALA A 69 -2.51 -3.42 5.33
N GLN A 70 -1.24 -3.70 5.02
CA GLN A 70 -0.21 -2.68 5.04
C GLN A 70 -0.40 -1.62 3.96
N ILE A 71 -0.83 -1.98 2.75
CA ILE A 71 -1.21 -1.00 1.71
C ILE A 71 -2.38 -0.14 2.22
N TRP A 72 -3.40 -0.78 2.80
CA TRP A 72 -4.59 -0.09 3.30
C TRP A 72 -4.27 0.85 4.47
N ASN A 73 -3.39 0.45 5.40
CA ASN A 73 -3.00 1.25 6.56
C ASN A 73 -2.10 2.43 6.19
N THR A 74 -1.22 2.26 5.20
CA THR A 74 -0.23 3.28 4.81
C THR A 74 -0.70 4.16 3.66
N ARG A 75 -1.93 3.96 3.17
CA ARG A 75 -2.56 4.92 2.28
C ARG A 75 -2.68 6.25 3.00
N SER A 76 -2.03 7.28 2.45
CA SER A 76 -2.33 8.66 2.81
C SER A 76 -3.80 8.89 2.47
N THR A 77 -4.65 8.97 3.49
CA THR A 77 -6.10 9.17 3.35
C THR A 77 -6.36 10.53 2.69
N GLY A 78 -6.43 10.54 1.35
CA GLY A 78 -6.82 11.69 0.53
C GLY A 78 -8.23 11.60 -0.03
N THR A 79 -8.93 10.47 0.14
CA THR A 79 -10.31 10.30 -0.31
C THR A 79 -11.05 9.35 0.64
N VAL A 80 -12.04 9.91 1.33
CA VAL A 80 -13.19 9.20 1.91
C VAL A 80 -14.22 9.04 0.81
#